data_AF-R7HSK0-F1
#
_entry.id   AF-R7HSK0-F1
#
_cell.length_a   1.000
_cell.length_b   1.000
_cell.length_c   1.000
_cell.angle_alpha   90.00
_cell.angle_beta   90.00
_cell.angle_gamma   90.00
#
_symmetry.space_group_name_H-M   'P 1'
#
loop_
_entity.id
_entity.type
_entity.pdbx_description
1 polymer ?
#
loop_
_entity_poly.entity_id
_entity_poly.type
_entity_poly.pdbx_seq_one_letter_code
_entity_poly.pdbx_strand_id
1 'polypeptide(L)'
;MFFSRLALPFNKIGGVSEKQIQINLFCSSLALHYLCNVTAKLKNMATIDDVKNMIERNEVKNAIAQLDVMIELCPELDELYYLRGNAYRKFNSWKNALNDYCKAISLNPDSPAVEAYRASLEILEFFNKDMLNP
;
A
#
# COMPACT_ATOMS: atom_id res chain seq x y z
N MET A 1 36.04 0.95 -20.58
CA MET A 1 37.15 0.00 -20.31
C MET A 1 36.55 -1.34 -19.92
N PHE A 2 36.83 -2.35 -20.74
CA PHE A 2 36.74 -3.80 -20.51
C PHE A 2 35.46 -4.40 -19.91
N PHE A 3 34.44 -4.60 -20.76
CA PHE A 3 33.68 -5.84 -20.70
C PHE A 3 34.49 -6.91 -21.46
N SER A 4 35.43 -7.55 -20.77
CA SER A 4 36.05 -8.77 -21.28
C SER A 4 34.99 -9.87 -21.27
N ARG A 5 34.80 -10.44 -22.46
CA ARG A 5 33.83 -11.47 -22.81
C ARG A 5 34.19 -12.77 -22.08
N LEU A 6 33.74 -12.93 -20.84
CA LEU A 6 33.73 -14.24 -20.17
C LEU A 6 32.60 -15.07 -20.78
N ALA A 7 32.89 -15.67 -21.92
CA ALA A 7 32.10 -16.75 -22.48
C ALA A 7 32.29 -17.98 -21.58
N LEU A 8 31.46 -18.11 -20.54
CA LEU A 8 31.35 -19.36 -19.81
C LEU A 8 30.69 -20.39 -20.74
N PRO A 9 31.31 -21.56 -20.98
CA PRO A 9 30.72 -22.60 -21.79
C PRO A 9 29.66 -23.31 -20.94
N PHE A 10 28.41 -22.85 -21.02
CA PHE A 10 27.28 -23.60 -20.47
C PHE A 10 26.98 -24.77 -21.39
N ASN A 11 27.76 -25.83 -21.22
CA ASN A 11 27.54 -27.11 -21.87
C ASN A 11 26.23 -27.70 -21.34
N LYS A 12 25.27 -27.90 -22.26
CA LYS A 12 23.98 -28.62 -22.13
C LYS A 12 23.66 -29.19 -20.75
N ILE A 13 23.06 -28.38 -19.88
CA ILE A 13 22.27 -28.90 -18.76
C ILE A 13 20.82 -28.95 -19.27
N GLY A 14 20.43 -30.09 -19.83
CA GLY A 14 19.04 -30.47 -20.14
C GLY A 14 18.23 -29.51 -21.03
N GLY A 15 18.38 -29.55 -22.35
CA GLY A 15 17.36 -29.10 -23.32
C GLY A 15 16.89 -27.62 -23.29
N VAL A 16 17.34 -26.79 -22.37
CA VAL A 16 16.90 -25.40 -22.23
C VAL A 16 17.70 -24.49 -23.18
N SER A 17 17.01 -23.70 -24.00
CA SER A 17 17.65 -22.78 -24.96
C SER A 17 18.34 -21.60 -24.27
N GLU A 18 19.39 -21.05 -24.87
CA GLU A 18 20.14 -19.88 -24.34
C GLU A 18 19.23 -18.68 -24.02
N LYS A 19 18.20 -18.46 -24.86
CA LYS A 19 17.16 -17.45 -24.64
C LYS A 19 16.34 -17.72 -23.39
N GLN A 20 16.01 -18.99 -23.12
CA GLN A 20 15.28 -19.40 -21.92
C GLN A 20 16.15 -19.27 -20.65
N ILE A 21 17.46 -19.51 -20.75
CA ILE A 21 18.41 -19.28 -19.65
C ILE A 21 18.47 -17.77 -19.31
N GLN A 22 18.55 -16.89 -20.31
CA GLN A 22 18.54 -15.44 -20.10
C GLN A 22 17.23 -14.94 -19.47
N ILE A 23 16.07 -15.46 -19.91
CA ILE A 23 14.77 -15.16 -19.30
C ILE A 23 14.75 -15.61 -17.84
N ASN A 24 15.20 -16.83 -17.55
CA ASN A 24 15.22 -17.37 -16.19
C ASN A 24 16.13 -16.54 -15.26
N LEU A 25 17.30 -16.12 -15.74
CA LEU A 25 18.22 -15.25 -14.99
C LEU A 25 17.61 -13.88 -14.72
N PHE A 26 16.92 -13.26 -15.68
CA PHE A 26 16.23 -11.99 -15.49
C PHE A 26 15.05 -12.10 -14.51
N CYS A 27 14.25 -13.16 -14.61
CA CYS A 27 13.17 -13.43 -13.66
C CYS A 27 13.71 -13.65 -12.23
N SER A 28 14.84 -14.37 -12.07
CA SER A 28 15.47 -14.57 -10.76
C SER A 28 16.02 -13.28 -10.15
N SER A 29 16.58 -12.37 -10.95
CA SER A 29 17.11 -11.10 -10.44
C SER A 29 15.99 -10.14 -10.03
N LEU A 30 14.90 -10.10 -10.80
CA LEU A 30 13.71 -9.31 -10.47
C LEU A 30 13.04 -9.84 -9.19
N ALA A 31 12.94 -11.16 -9.03
CA ALA A 31 12.43 -11.79 -7.83
C ALA A 31 13.32 -11.47 -6.60
N LEU A 32 14.65 -11.53 -6.75
CA LEU A 32 15.58 -11.19 -5.67
C LEU A 32 15.48 -9.71 -5.28
N HIS A 33 15.34 -8.82 -6.26
CA HIS A 33 15.16 -7.38 -6.03
C HIS A 33 13.82 -7.08 -5.34
N TYR A 34 12.74 -7.72 -5.79
CA TYR A 34 11.42 -7.61 -5.16
C TYR A 34 11.46 -8.10 -3.70
N LEU A 35 12.04 -9.28 -3.44
CA LEU A 35 12.21 -9.81 -2.09
C LEU A 35 13.06 -8.90 -1.20
N CYS A 36 14.15 -8.34 -1.73
CA CYS A 36 14.99 -7.37 -1.00
C CYS A 36 14.21 -6.08 -0.65
N ASN A 37 13.40 -5.57 -1.57
CA ASN A 37 12.57 -4.39 -1.35
C ASN A 37 11.47 -4.64 -0.31
N VAL A 38 10.76 -5.77 -0.44
CA VAL A 38 9.72 -6.18 0.52
C VAL A 38 10.30 -6.38 1.92
N THR A 39 11.44 -7.10 2.03
CA THR A 39 12.09 -7.31 3.34
C THR A 39 12.61 -6.01 3.97
N ALA A 40 13.09 -5.06 3.17
CA ALA A 40 13.49 -3.74 3.65
C ALA A 40 12.29 -2.94 4.19
N LYS A 41 11.13 -2.97 3.51
CA LYS A 41 9.88 -2.34 3.97
C LYS A 41 9.37 -2.94 5.27
N LEU A 42 9.40 -4.28 5.38
CA LEU A 42 8.92 -5.00 6.57
C LEU A 42 9.76 -4.72 7.82
N LYS A 43 11.07 -4.48 7.68
CA LYS A 43 11.97 -4.29 8.83
C LYS A 43 11.65 -3.06 9.69
N ASN A 44 11.07 -2.03 9.10
CA ASN A 44 10.75 -0.76 9.76
C ASN A 44 9.24 -0.45 9.74
N MET A 45 8.41 -1.44 9.44
CA MET A 45 6.95 -1.29 9.40
C MET A 45 6.40 -1.19 10.83
N ALA A 46 5.58 -0.16 11.06
CA ALA A 46 4.83 -0.01 12.29
C ALA A 46 3.73 -1.08 12.41
N THR A 47 3.35 -1.43 13.63
CA THR A 47 2.17 -2.26 13.86
C THR A 47 0.89 -1.45 13.66
N ILE A 48 -0.25 -2.14 13.48
CA ILE A 48 -1.56 -1.45 13.43
C ILE A 48 -1.81 -0.64 14.72
N ASP A 49 -1.38 -1.16 15.87
CA ASP A 49 -1.53 -0.46 17.16
C ASP A 49 -0.67 0.80 17.23
N ASP A 50 0.56 0.76 16.70
CA ASP A 50 1.41 1.95 16.58
C ASP A 50 0.76 3.00 15.69
N VAL A 51 0.17 2.59 14.56
CA VAL A 51 -0.55 3.50 13.67
C VAL A 51 -1.77 4.12 14.36
N LYS A 52 -2.55 3.32 15.10
CA LYS A 52 -3.68 3.83 15.90
C LYS A 52 -3.21 4.87 16.92
N ASN A 53 -2.12 4.58 17.63
CA ASN A 53 -1.49 5.52 18.57
C ASN A 53 -1.01 6.82 17.89
N MET A 54 -0.42 6.73 16.70
CA MET A 54 -0.01 7.92 15.92
C MET A 54 -1.22 8.79 15.55
N ILE A 55 -2.33 8.17 15.12
CA ILE A 55 -3.56 8.90 14.78
C ILE A 55 -4.09 9.61 16.02
N GLU A 56 -4.16 8.94 17.18
CA GLU A 56 -4.62 9.54 18.43
C GLU A 56 -3.75 10.74 18.84
N ARG A 57 -2.43 10.59 18.78
CA ARG A 57 -1.43 11.64 19.07
C ARG A 57 -1.35 12.76 18.04
N ASN A 58 -2.17 12.71 17.00
CA ASN A 58 -2.19 13.70 15.91
C ASN A 58 -0.97 13.66 14.98
N GLU A 59 -0.20 12.59 15.02
CA GLU A 59 0.93 12.31 14.13
C GLU A 59 0.44 11.75 12.77
N VAL A 60 -0.61 12.36 12.23
CA VAL A 60 -1.39 11.83 11.10
C VAL A 60 -0.56 11.63 9.83
N LYS A 61 0.47 12.46 9.59
CA LYS A 61 1.37 12.30 8.44
C LYS A 61 2.20 11.02 8.53
N ASN A 62 2.71 10.71 9.72
CA ASN A 62 3.50 9.49 9.95
C ASN A 62 2.58 8.26 9.82
N ALA A 63 1.37 8.33 10.39
CA ALA A 63 0.37 7.27 10.27
C ALA A 63 0.02 6.97 8.80
N ILE A 64 -0.25 8.01 8.00
CA ILE A 64 -0.55 7.86 6.56
C ILE A 64 0.61 7.20 5.83
N ALA A 65 1.86 7.63 6.07
CA ALA A 65 3.03 7.04 5.42
C ALA A 65 3.21 5.56 5.77
N GLN A 66 2.95 5.16 7.01
CA GLN A 66 2.98 3.74 7.40
C GLN A 66 1.86 2.95 6.72
N LEU A 67 0.64 3.51 6.69
CA LEU A 67 -0.52 2.89 6.05
C LEU A 67 -0.33 2.72 4.54
N ASP A 68 0.33 3.65 3.86
CA ASP A 68 0.66 3.52 2.43
C ASP A 68 1.54 2.28 2.18
N VAL A 69 2.57 2.06 3.02
CA VAL A 69 3.42 0.87 2.92
C VAL A 69 2.62 -0.40 3.25
N MET A 70 1.76 -0.37 4.26
CA MET A 70 0.92 -1.53 4.62
C MET A 70 -0.05 -1.90 3.51
N ILE A 71 -0.65 -0.91 2.84
CA ILE A 71 -1.58 -1.10 1.73
C ILE A 71 -0.88 -1.68 0.50
N GLU A 72 0.36 -1.26 0.22
CA GLU A 72 1.15 -1.86 -0.86
C GLU A 72 1.42 -3.35 -0.65
N LEU A 73 1.53 -3.79 0.61
CA LEU A 73 1.75 -5.20 0.96
C LEU A 73 0.43 -5.99 1.07
N CYS A 74 -0.61 -5.37 1.61
CA CYS A 74 -1.89 -6.00 1.93
C CYS A 74 -3.07 -5.15 1.43
N PRO A 75 -3.27 -5.03 0.10
CA PRO A 75 -4.27 -4.13 -0.49
C PRO A 75 -5.73 -4.58 -0.30
N GLU A 76 -5.97 -5.78 0.22
CA GLU A 76 -7.32 -6.32 0.43
C GLU A 76 -7.79 -6.20 1.89
N LEU A 77 -6.95 -5.65 2.79
CA LEU A 77 -7.30 -5.46 4.19
C LEU A 77 -8.06 -4.15 4.38
N ASP A 78 -9.37 -4.23 4.63
CA ASP A 78 -10.26 -3.08 4.81
C ASP A 78 -9.84 -2.18 5.99
N GLU A 79 -9.33 -2.78 7.08
CA GLU A 79 -8.86 -2.05 8.27
C GLU A 79 -7.82 -0.98 7.91
N LEU A 80 -6.93 -1.22 6.93
CA LEU A 80 -5.90 -0.26 6.54
C LEU A 80 -6.50 0.99 5.90
N TYR A 81 -7.47 0.81 4.99
CA TYR A 81 -8.18 1.93 4.37
C TYR A 81 -9.06 2.66 5.39
N TYR A 82 -9.71 1.94 6.30
CA TYR A 82 -10.46 2.55 7.40
C TYR A 82 -9.58 3.44 8.27
N LEU A 83 -8.41 2.95 8.70
CA LEU A 83 -7.46 3.72 9.50
C LEU A 83 -6.89 4.91 8.73
N ARG A 84 -6.60 4.77 7.44
CA ARG A 84 -6.09 5.89 6.62
C ARG A 84 -7.17 6.94 6.40
N GLY A 85 -8.42 6.53 6.22
CA GLY A 85 -9.57 7.42 6.20
C GLY A 85 -9.71 8.22 7.50
N ASN A 86 -9.56 7.56 8.66
CA ASN A 86 -9.54 8.24 9.96
C ASN A 86 -8.39 9.25 10.09
N ALA A 87 -7.20 8.90 9.61
CA ALA A 87 -6.04 9.80 9.61
C ALA A 87 -6.29 11.01 8.71
N TYR A 88 -6.83 10.82 7.49
CA TYR A 88 -7.18 11.90 6.59
C TYR A 88 -8.29 12.81 7.13
N ARG A 89 -9.32 12.23 7.76
CA ARG A 89 -10.38 13.00 8.42
C ARG A 89 -9.81 13.93 9.49
N LYS A 90 -8.90 13.40 10.32
CA LYS A 90 -8.21 14.18 11.36
C LYS A 90 -7.23 15.21 10.78
N PHE A 91 -6.75 14.98 9.56
CA PHE A 91 -5.97 15.94 8.78
C PHE A 91 -6.83 16.92 7.96
N ASN A 92 -8.16 16.96 8.17
CA ASN A 92 -9.15 17.75 7.41
C ASN A 92 -9.18 17.48 5.90
N SER A 93 -8.63 16.36 5.45
CA SER A 93 -8.67 15.92 4.05
C SER A 93 -9.90 15.04 3.81
N TRP A 94 -11.07 15.67 3.85
CA TRP A 94 -12.36 14.97 3.80
C TRP A 94 -12.57 14.14 2.54
N LYS A 95 -12.17 14.64 1.36
CA LYS A 95 -12.26 13.89 0.09
C LYS A 95 -11.47 12.59 0.14
N ASN A 96 -10.24 12.63 0.65
CA ASN A 96 -9.39 11.45 0.77
C ASN A 96 -9.95 10.48 1.81
N ALA A 97 -10.47 11.00 2.93
CA ALA A 97 -11.12 10.18 3.95
C ALA A 97 -12.32 9.41 3.39
N LEU A 98 -13.23 10.08 2.68
CA LEU A 98 -14.40 9.46 2.06
C LEU A 98 -13.99 8.40 1.03
N ASN A 99 -12.99 8.67 0.18
CA ASN A 99 -12.49 7.71 -0.80
C ASN A 99 -11.96 6.43 -0.12
N ASP A 100 -11.18 6.59 0.95
CA ASP A 100 -10.63 5.45 1.68
C ASP A 100 -11.72 4.67 2.42
N TYR A 101 -12.70 5.33 3.03
CA TYR A 101 -13.84 4.63 3.62
C TYR A 101 -14.65 3.88 2.57
N CYS A 102 -14.91 4.47 1.40
CA CYS A 102 -15.56 3.77 0.29
C CYS A 102 -14.79 2.51 -0.12
N LYS A 103 -13.45 2.60 -0.21
CA LYS A 103 -12.61 1.44 -0.53
C LYS A 103 -12.71 0.37 0.56
N ALA A 104 -12.65 0.73 1.84
CA ALA A 104 -12.83 -0.20 2.95
C ALA A 104 -14.20 -0.91 2.88
N ILE A 105 -15.29 -0.17 2.66
CA ILE A 105 -16.66 -0.71 2.53
C ILE A 105 -16.77 -1.66 1.32
N SER A 106 -16.09 -1.35 0.21
CA SER A 106 -16.09 -2.22 -0.98
C SER A 106 -15.37 -3.55 -0.75
N LEU A 107 -14.38 -3.58 0.14
CA LEU A 107 -13.64 -4.78 0.52
C LEU A 107 -14.41 -5.59 1.57
N ASN A 108 -14.97 -4.89 2.55
CA ASN A 108 -15.73 -5.48 3.65
C ASN A 108 -16.98 -4.62 3.97
N PRO A 109 -18.17 -5.07 3.57
CA PRO A 109 -19.42 -4.36 3.86
C PRO A 109 -19.75 -4.22 5.35
N ASP A 110 -19.18 -5.05 6.22
CA ASP A 110 -19.37 -4.99 7.68
C ASP A 110 -18.28 -4.16 8.39
N SER A 111 -17.42 -3.47 7.63
CA SER A 111 -16.34 -2.65 8.16
C SER A 111 -16.88 -1.47 8.98
N PRO A 112 -16.21 -1.06 10.07
CA PRO A 112 -16.52 0.18 10.79
C PRO A 112 -16.48 1.43 9.90
N ALA A 113 -15.85 1.33 8.73
CA ALA A 113 -15.84 2.38 7.72
C ALA A 113 -17.25 2.80 7.25
N VAL A 114 -18.27 1.92 7.32
CA VAL A 114 -19.66 2.29 6.97
C VAL A 114 -20.16 3.43 7.85
N GLU A 115 -19.99 3.31 9.16
CA GLU A 115 -20.42 4.32 10.12
C GLU A 115 -19.55 5.57 10.01
N ALA A 116 -18.23 5.41 9.87
CA ALA A 116 -17.31 6.53 9.70
C ALA A 116 -17.56 7.34 8.42
N TYR A 117 -17.92 6.67 7.32
CA TYR A 117 -18.32 7.30 6.06
C TYR A 117 -19.59 8.13 6.23
N ARG A 118 -20.64 7.54 6.81
CA ARG A 118 -21.90 8.24 7.08
C ARG A 118 -21.71 9.45 7.97
N ALA A 119 -21.01 9.30 9.10
CA ALA A 119 -20.72 10.41 10.00
C ALA A 119 -19.93 11.53 9.31
N SER A 120 -18.97 11.17 8.45
CA SER A 120 -18.20 12.17 7.69
C SER A 120 -19.06 12.90 6.66
N LEU A 121 -19.98 12.21 5.98
CA LEU A 121 -20.93 12.83 5.07
C LEU A 121 -21.89 13.77 5.79
N GLU A 122 -22.48 13.36 6.91
CA GLU A 122 -23.40 14.20 7.69
C GLU A 122 -22.74 15.51 8.13
N ILE A 123 -21.48 15.44 8.60
CA ILE A 123 -20.69 16.62 8.94
C ILE A 123 -20.53 17.52 7.70
N LEU A 124 -20.14 16.96 6.57
CA LEU A 124 -19.91 17.73 5.35
C LEU A 124 -21.19 18.36 4.80
N GLU A 125 -22.30 17.64 4.81
CA GLU A 125 -23.61 18.14 4.37
C GLU A 125 -24.11 19.29 5.26
N PHE A 126 -23.83 19.23 6.56
CA PHE A 126 -24.14 20.30 7.49
C PHE A 126 -23.30 21.57 7.24
N PHE A 127 -21.99 21.41 7.03
CA PHE A 127 -21.07 22.55 6.93
C PHE A 127 -20.88 23.11 5.52
N ASN A 128 -20.99 22.30 4.45
CA ASN A 128 -20.69 22.70 3.08
C ASN A 128 -21.47 21.87 2.04
N LYS A 129 -22.69 22.30 1.73
CA LYS A 129 -23.55 21.65 0.70
C LYS A 129 -22.92 21.56 -0.69
N ASP A 130 -21.99 22.46 -1.03
CA ASP A 130 -21.40 22.53 -2.37
C ASP A 130 -20.13 21.67 -2.53
N MET A 131 -19.62 21.04 -1.47
CA MET A 131 -18.36 20.28 -1.52
C MET A 131 -18.44 18.96 -2.31
N LEU A 132 -19.66 18.48 -2.56
CA LEU A 132 -19.94 17.25 -3.31
C LEU A 132 -20.39 17.52 -4.75
N ASN A 133 -20.43 18.78 -5.17
CA ASN A 133 -20.80 19.14 -6.54
C ASN A 133 -19.51 19.48 -7.34
N PRO A 134 -19.16 18.70 -8.38
CA PRO A 134 -17.94 18.89 -9.16
C PRO A 134 -17.90 20.18 -9.98
#